data_AF-I6CP50-F1
#
_entry.id   AF-I6CP50-F1
#
_cell.length_a   1.000
_cell.length_b   1.000
_cell.length_c   1.000
_cell.angle_alpha   90.00
_cell.angle_beta   90.00
_cell.angle_gamma   90.00
#
_symmetry.space_group_name_H-M   'P 1'
#
loop_
_entity.id
_entity.type
_entity.pdbx_description
1 polymer ?
#
loop_
_entity_poly.entity_id
_entity_poly.type
_entity_poly.pdbx_seq_one_letter_code
_entity_poly.pdbx_strand_id
1 'polypeptide(L)'
;MLAATPKSVKAAYDLANGKYTAQDATTARKGLVQLSSATNSTSETLAATPKAVKAANDNANGRVPSGRKVNGKPLTNDVNVTSQDIFNGQSINIGANQNLDNYKTPGLYHQPLNAYTSAALKYPENLAGTLVVLKNAGITQIYYVYNTSRSYTRSQYSTGDWTAWTPQDSFPVGAAIPWPSDSVPTGYAVMQGQTFDKTTYPLLAAAYPSGVLPDMRGWTIKGKPASGRAVLSQEQDGIKSHTHSASASSTDLGTKTTSSFDYGTKSTNNTGAHTHNVSGTANSAGAHTHTVPLRRQNSGGMNFDWLDGSSRGTIVGNGTVPSSGAHTHSVSGTAASAGAHAHTVGIGAHTHSVAIGSHGHTITVNAAGNAENTVKNIAFNYIVRLA
;
A
#
# COMPACT_ATOMS: atom_id res chain seq x y z
N MET A 1 83.61 -103.11 -64.33
CA MET A 1 83.21 -102.04 -63.37
C MET A 1 83.09 -102.69 -62.00
N LEU A 2 83.92 -102.31 -61.02
CA LEU A 2 83.72 -102.74 -59.62
C LEU A 2 82.60 -101.89 -58.99
N ALA A 3 81.61 -102.53 -58.37
CA ALA A 3 80.56 -101.86 -57.61
C ALA A 3 81.02 -101.65 -56.15
N ALA A 4 80.65 -100.52 -55.56
CA ALA A 4 80.95 -100.22 -54.15
C ALA A 4 80.20 -101.18 -53.22
N THR A 5 80.86 -101.65 -52.15
CA THR A 5 80.22 -102.49 -51.13
C THR A 5 79.40 -101.64 -50.16
N PRO A 6 78.29 -102.16 -49.60
CA PRO A 6 77.48 -101.42 -48.62
C PRO A 6 78.29 -100.85 -47.45
N LYS A 7 79.34 -101.56 -47.01
CA LYS A 7 80.25 -101.11 -45.95
C LYS A 7 81.09 -99.90 -46.39
N SER A 8 81.61 -99.90 -47.61
CA SER A 8 82.34 -98.75 -48.17
C SER A 8 81.44 -97.54 -48.41
N VAL A 9 80.19 -97.76 -48.82
CA VAL A 9 79.18 -96.70 -48.98
C VAL A 9 78.82 -96.11 -47.61
N LYS A 10 78.65 -96.94 -46.58
CA LYS A 10 78.38 -96.49 -45.22
C LYS A 10 79.54 -95.69 -44.63
N ALA A 11 80.78 -96.14 -44.80
CA ALA A 11 81.94 -95.39 -44.32
C ALA A 11 82.09 -94.02 -45.00
N ALA A 12 81.78 -93.94 -46.31
CA ALA A 12 81.75 -92.66 -47.03
C ALA A 12 80.61 -91.75 -46.53
N TYR A 13 79.42 -92.30 -46.28
CA TYR A 13 78.29 -91.56 -45.70
C TYR A 13 78.60 -91.03 -44.30
N ASP A 14 79.15 -91.87 -43.42
CA ASP A 14 79.48 -91.50 -42.04
C ASP A 14 80.61 -90.43 -42.01
N LEU A 15 81.62 -90.55 -42.88
CA LEU A 15 82.67 -89.54 -43.05
C LEU A 15 82.13 -88.20 -43.59
N ALA A 16 81.18 -88.24 -44.52
CA ALA A 16 80.52 -87.04 -45.04
C ALA A 16 79.64 -86.38 -43.96
N ASN A 17 78.88 -87.17 -43.20
CA ASN A 17 78.02 -86.68 -42.12
C ASN A 17 78.81 -86.08 -40.95
N GLY A 18 80.03 -86.57 -40.68
CA GLY A 18 80.92 -86.03 -39.65
C GLY A 18 81.68 -84.75 -40.03
N LYS A 19 81.83 -84.43 -41.32
CA LYS A 19 82.58 -83.24 -41.79
C LYS A 19 81.74 -81.97 -41.93
N TYR A 20 80.41 -82.06 -41.93
CA TYR A 20 79.51 -80.91 -42.05
C TYR A 20 78.25 -81.11 -41.21
N THR A 21 78.22 -80.53 -40.00
CA THR A 21 76.98 -80.40 -39.23
C THR A 21 76.31 -79.09 -39.60
N ALA A 22 75.25 -79.16 -40.40
CA ALA A 22 74.44 -77.98 -40.66
C ALA A 22 73.80 -77.50 -39.35
N GLN A 23 73.99 -76.22 -39.02
CA GLN A 23 73.36 -75.60 -37.85
C GLN A 23 72.17 -74.76 -38.30
N ASP A 24 71.07 -74.81 -37.55
CA ASP A 24 69.92 -73.95 -37.80
C ASP A 24 70.25 -72.50 -37.47
N ALA A 25 69.65 -71.60 -38.25
CA ALA A 25 69.72 -70.17 -38.03
C ALA A 25 68.95 -69.76 -36.76
N THR A 26 69.46 -68.74 -36.09
CA THR A 26 68.76 -68.04 -35.01
C THR A 26 68.87 -66.53 -35.24
N THR A 27 68.15 -65.72 -34.46
CA THR A 27 68.26 -64.25 -34.52
C THR A 27 69.68 -63.73 -34.21
N ALA A 28 70.53 -64.53 -33.58
CA ALA A 28 71.91 -64.18 -33.24
C ALA A 28 72.99 -64.93 -34.05
N ARG A 29 72.63 -65.95 -34.84
CA ARG A 29 73.58 -66.83 -35.53
C ARG A 29 73.09 -67.24 -36.93
N LYS A 30 73.97 -67.15 -37.92
CA LYS A 30 73.70 -67.62 -39.30
C LYS A 30 73.61 -69.16 -39.35
N GLY A 31 72.68 -69.70 -40.15
CA GLY A 31 72.46 -71.14 -40.30
C GLY A 31 71.43 -71.48 -41.39
N LEU A 32 70.99 -72.74 -41.47
CA LEU A 32 69.90 -73.18 -42.35
C LEU A 32 68.53 -72.78 -41.76
N VAL A 33 67.53 -72.59 -42.63
CA VAL A 33 66.16 -72.22 -42.22
C VAL A 33 65.16 -72.98 -43.08
N GLN A 34 64.10 -73.49 -42.45
CA GLN A 34 62.97 -74.07 -43.19
C GLN A 34 62.01 -72.95 -43.62
N LEU A 35 61.58 -72.99 -44.88
CA LEU A 35 60.67 -71.98 -45.44
C LEU A 35 59.22 -72.28 -45.04
N SER A 36 58.46 -71.23 -44.71
CA SER A 36 57.02 -71.31 -44.45
C SER A 36 56.26 -70.31 -45.30
N SER A 37 55.14 -70.76 -45.87
CA SER A 37 54.20 -69.91 -46.61
C SER A 37 52.94 -69.54 -45.81
N ALA A 38 52.92 -69.82 -44.50
CA ALA A 38 51.81 -69.43 -43.62
C ALA A 38 51.83 -67.91 -43.36
N THR A 39 50.67 -67.26 -43.46
CA THR A 39 50.50 -65.80 -43.25
C THR A 39 50.20 -65.41 -41.81
N ASN A 40 50.12 -66.39 -40.91
CA ASN A 40 49.83 -66.26 -39.49
C ASN A 40 50.85 -67.03 -38.63
N SER A 41 52.04 -67.32 -39.17
CA SER A 41 53.09 -68.03 -38.43
C SER A 41 53.56 -67.19 -37.23
N THR A 42 53.60 -67.81 -36.05
CA THR A 42 54.23 -67.26 -34.85
C THR A 42 55.64 -67.85 -34.62
N SER A 43 56.12 -68.71 -35.51
CA SER A 43 57.43 -69.33 -35.40
C SER A 43 58.56 -68.34 -35.72
N GLU A 44 59.54 -68.25 -34.83
CA GLU A 44 60.79 -67.50 -35.03
C GLU A 44 61.90 -68.33 -35.67
N THR A 45 61.67 -69.64 -35.90
CA THR A 45 62.65 -70.59 -36.47
C THR A 45 62.43 -70.87 -37.95
N LEU A 46 61.32 -70.40 -38.53
CA LEU A 46 60.99 -70.56 -39.94
C LEU A 46 61.14 -69.22 -40.69
N ALA A 47 61.65 -69.26 -41.91
CA ALA A 47 61.74 -68.08 -42.77
C ALA A 47 60.48 -67.93 -43.63
N ALA A 48 59.90 -66.73 -43.65
CA ALA A 48 58.74 -66.43 -44.49
C ALA A 48 59.11 -66.46 -45.98
N THR A 49 58.29 -67.12 -46.80
CA THR A 49 58.45 -67.07 -48.26
C THR A 49 57.97 -65.73 -48.83
N PRO A 50 58.44 -65.33 -50.02
CA PRO A 50 57.87 -64.19 -50.74
C PRO A 50 56.35 -64.29 -50.92
N LYS A 51 55.80 -65.51 -51.02
CA LYS A 51 54.36 -65.77 -51.08
C LYS A 51 53.64 -65.36 -49.79
N ALA A 52 54.15 -65.74 -48.63
CA ALA A 52 53.59 -65.34 -47.33
C ALA A 52 53.66 -63.82 -47.13
N VAL A 53 54.82 -63.22 -47.45
CA VAL A 53 55.02 -61.77 -47.35
C VAL A 53 54.05 -61.03 -48.27
N LYS A 54 53.91 -61.47 -49.53
CA LYS A 54 52.97 -60.88 -50.48
C LYS A 54 51.52 -61.00 -49.99
N ALA A 55 51.11 -62.17 -49.52
CA ALA A 55 49.74 -62.37 -49.04
C ALA A 55 49.44 -61.53 -47.78
N ALA A 56 50.39 -61.40 -46.86
CA ALA A 56 50.25 -60.52 -45.70
C ALA A 56 50.17 -59.04 -46.13
N ASN A 57 50.99 -58.62 -47.08
CA ASN A 57 51.00 -57.26 -47.63
C ASN A 57 49.71 -56.92 -48.39
N ASP A 58 49.23 -57.84 -49.24
CA ASP A 58 47.96 -57.68 -49.96
C ASP A 58 46.78 -57.59 -48.99
N ASN A 59 46.78 -58.41 -47.92
CA ASN A 59 45.80 -58.33 -46.86
C ASN A 59 45.86 -56.98 -46.12
N ALA A 60 47.06 -56.49 -45.77
CA ALA A 60 47.24 -55.19 -45.13
C ALA A 60 46.73 -54.05 -46.03
N ASN A 61 47.06 -54.07 -47.32
CA ASN A 61 46.59 -53.10 -48.31
C ASN A 61 45.06 -53.14 -48.50
N GLY A 62 44.43 -54.30 -48.28
CA GLY A 62 42.97 -54.47 -48.39
C GLY A 62 42.16 -53.99 -47.19
N ARG A 63 42.78 -53.75 -46.02
CA ARG A 63 42.05 -53.40 -44.78
C ARG A 63 41.50 -51.98 -44.74
N VAL A 64 42.05 -51.05 -45.53
CA VAL A 64 41.47 -49.70 -45.74
C VAL A 64 41.39 -49.43 -47.25
N PRO A 65 40.32 -49.86 -47.93
CA PRO A 65 40.16 -49.61 -49.36
C PRO A 65 40.11 -48.10 -49.62
N SER A 66 40.94 -47.61 -50.56
CA SER A 66 41.05 -46.19 -50.94
C SER A 66 39.73 -45.53 -51.38
N GLY A 67 38.68 -46.32 -51.64
CA GLY A 67 37.36 -45.85 -52.05
C GLY A 67 36.39 -45.54 -50.90
N ARG A 68 36.69 -45.92 -49.65
CA ARG A 68 35.79 -45.62 -48.54
C ARG A 68 35.84 -44.14 -48.16
N LYS A 69 34.67 -43.57 -47.91
CA LYS A 69 34.50 -42.16 -47.54
C LYS A 69 33.70 -42.04 -46.24
N VAL A 70 34.02 -41.01 -45.45
CA VAL A 70 33.19 -40.53 -44.34
C VAL A 70 32.73 -39.13 -44.72
N ASN A 71 31.43 -38.93 -44.86
CA ASN A 71 30.86 -37.64 -45.29
C ASN A 71 31.55 -37.04 -46.54
N GLY A 72 31.77 -37.87 -47.56
CA GLY A 72 32.44 -37.47 -48.80
C GLY A 72 33.97 -37.39 -48.75
N LYS A 73 34.60 -37.42 -47.56
CA LYS A 73 36.06 -37.36 -47.38
C LYS A 73 36.72 -38.72 -47.53
N PRO A 74 37.78 -38.88 -48.35
CA PRO A 74 38.56 -40.11 -48.45
C PRO A 74 39.27 -40.46 -47.13
N LEU A 75 39.39 -41.75 -46.83
CA LEU A 75 40.14 -42.26 -45.66
C LEU A 75 41.66 -42.41 -45.93
N THR A 76 42.26 -41.44 -46.63
CA THR A 76 43.67 -41.50 -47.05
C THR A 76 44.63 -40.78 -46.09
N ASN A 77 44.10 -40.00 -45.15
CA ASN A 77 44.83 -39.30 -44.07
C ASN A 77 43.93 -39.22 -42.82
N ASP A 78 44.47 -38.68 -41.71
CA ASP A 78 43.67 -38.39 -40.51
C ASP A 78 42.42 -37.57 -40.85
N VAL A 79 41.25 -38.06 -40.44
CA VAL A 79 39.96 -37.43 -40.75
C VAL A 79 39.56 -36.54 -39.60
N ASN A 80 39.68 -35.22 -39.80
CA ASN A 80 39.04 -34.25 -38.92
C ASN A 80 37.59 -34.03 -39.38
N VAL A 81 36.63 -34.44 -38.55
CA VAL A 81 35.19 -34.16 -38.73
C VAL A 81 34.84 -32.92 -37.94
N THR A 82 34.56 -31.84 -38.65
CA THR A 82 34.13 -30.58 -38.04
C THR A 82 32.60 -30.47 -38.05
N SER A 83 32.06 -29.53 -37.28
CA SER A 83 30.64 -29.17 -37.35
C SER A 83 30.25 -28.73 -38.76
N GLN A 84 31.15 -28.09 -39.52
CA GLN A 84 30.87 -27.74 -40.92
C GLN A 84 30.70 -28.97 -41.81
N ASP A 85 31.44 -30.05 -41.58
CA ASP A 85 31.24 -31.28 -42.36
C ASP A 85 29.84 -31.88 -42.09
N ILE A 86 29.33 -31.73 -40.88
CA ILE A 86 28.02 -32.24 -40.47
C ILE A 86 26.89 -31.28 -40.88
N PHE A 87 27.10 -29.97 -40.89
CA PHE A 87 26.01 -29.01 -41.12
C PHE A 87 26.04 -28.35 -42.51
N ASN A 88 27.22 -28.17 -43.12
CA ASN A 88 27.36 -27.56 -44.44
C ASN A 88 26.96 -28.56 -45.53
N GLY A 89 25.94 -28.22 -46.33
CA GLY A 89 25.45 -29.05 -47.43
C GLY A 89 24.55 -30.23 -47.02
N GLN A 90 24.33 -30.47 -45.73
CA GLN A 90 23.38 -31.49 -45.24
C GLN A 90 21.96 -30.96 -45.03
N SER A 91 21.74 -29.63 -45.08
CA SER A 91 20.40 -29.08 -44.99
C SER A 91 19.57 -29.46 -46.22
N ILE A 92 18.46 -30.15 -46.02
CA ILE A 92 17.61 -30.63 -47.11
C ILE A 92 16.67 -29.50 -47.56
N ASN A 93 16.69 -29.18 -48.86
CA ASN A 93 15.74 -28.25 -49.44
C ASN A 93 14.32 -28.85 -49.40
N ILE A 94 13.39 -28.16 -48.75
CA ILE A 94 11.99 -28.56 -48.65
C ILE A 94 11.31 -28.49 -50.02
N GLY A 95 11.59 -27.47 -50.84
CA GLY A 95 10.99 -27.30 -52.16
C GLY A 95 9.60 -26.64 -52.13
N ALA A 96 8.90 -26.67 -53.27
CA ALA A 96 7.59 -26.02 -53.42
C ALA A 96 6.44 -26.93 -52.92
N ASN A 97 5.38 -26.29 -52.39
CA ASN A 97 4.11 -26.94 -52.02
C ASN A 97 4.21 -28.10 -51.02
N GLN A 98 5.24 -28.09 -50.16
CA GLN A 98 5.41 -29.13 -49.16
C GLN A 98 4.76 -28.76 -47.84
N ASN A 99 4.03 -29.72 -47.27
CA ASN A 99 3.40 -29.59 -45.95
C ASN A 99 4.40 -29.98 -44.85
N LEU A 100 4.62 -29.09 -43.88
CA LEU A 100 5.57 -29.31 -42.79
C LEU A 100 5.21 -30.49 -41.88
N ASP A 101 3.95 -30.92 -41.81
CA ASP A 101 3.53 -32.08 -41.00
C ASP A 101 4.16 -33.40 -41.49
N ASN A 102 4.61 -33.43 -42.76
CA ASN A 102 5.28 -34.59 -43.36
C ASN A 102 6.75 -34.72 -42.95
N TYR A 103 7.36 -33.67 -42.38
CA TYR A 103 8.78 -33.62 -42.02
C TYR A 103 9.01 -34.15 -40.61
N LYS A 104 9.07 -35.47 -40.49
CA LYS A 104 9.21 -36.17 -39.19
C LYS A 104 10.58 -36.77 -38.94
N THR A 105 11.42 -36.87 -39.97
CA THR A 105 12.77 -37.38 -39.81
C THR A 105 13.65 -36.31 -39.15
N PRO A 106 14.40 -36.63 -38.08
CA PRO A 106 15.30 -35.66 -37.46
C PRO A 106 16.34 -35.16 -38.45
N GLY A 107 16.53 -33.84 -38.50
CA GLY A 107 17.42 -33.22 -39.46
C GLY A 107 17.24 -31.71 -39.57
N LEU A 108 18.10 -31.11 -40.39
CA LEU A 108 18.02 -29.71 -40.78
C LEU A 108 17.41 -29.62 -42.18
N TYR A 109 16.37 -28.82 -42.29
CA TYR A 109 15.67 -28.55 -43.53
C TYR A 109 15.61 -27.05 -43.75
N HIS A 110 15.57 -26.60 -45.00
CA HIS A 110 15.41 -25.19 -45.30
C HIS A 110 14.38 -24.97 -46.39
N GLN A 111 13.61 -23.90 -46.21
CA GLN A 111 12.65 -23.42 -47.18
C GLN A 111 13.24 -22.17 -47.85
N PRO A 112 13.63 -22.23 -49.14
CA PRO A 112 14.39 -21.15 -49.76
C PRO A 112 13.57 -19.90 -50.13
N LEU A 113 12.24 -20.01 -50.28
CA LEU A 113 11.40 -18.94 -50.81
C LEU A 113 10.08 -18.79 -50.04
N ASN A 114 9.69 -17.53 -49.79
CA ASN A 114 8.40 -17.17 -49.17
C ASN A 114 7.20 -17.64 -49.99
N ALA A 115 7.33 -17.69 -51.32
CA ALA A 115 6.23 -18.12 -52.21
C ALA A 115 5.82 -19.59 -52.01
N TYR A 116 6.64 -20.39 -51.32
CA TYR A 116 6.39 -21.81 -51.06
C TYR A 116 5.91 -22.08 -49.63
N THR A 117 5.72 -21.02 -48.84
CA THR A 117 5.16 -21.11 -47.49
C THR A 117 3.69 -20.75 -47.50
N SER A 118 2.94 -21.26 -46.53
CA SER A 118 1.60 -20.79 -46.21
C SER A 118 1.10 -21.46 -44.93
N ALA A 119 0.07 -20.88 -44.31
CA ALA A 119 -0.63 -21.52 -43.20
C ALA A 119 -1.27 -22.86 -43.61
N ALA A 120 -1.74 -22.99 -44.87
CA ALA A 120 -2.30 -24.24 -45.41
C ALA A 120 -1.25 -25.36 -45.49
N LEU A 121 0.00 -25.01 -45.78
CA LEU A 121 1.16 -25.91 -45.77
C LEU A 121 1.80 -26.06 -44.37
N LYS A 122 1.13 -25.56 -43.33
CA LYS A 122 1.51 -25.70 -41.92
C LYS A 122 2.78 -24.95 -41.52
N TYR A 123 3.11 -23.88 -42.23
CA TYR A 123 4.14 -22.94 -41.78
C TYR A 123 3.58 -22.00 -40.70
N PRO A 124 4.40 -21.63 -39.69
CA PRO A 124 3.98 -20.66 -38.67
C PRO A 124 3.78 -19.25 -39.25
N GLU A 125 4.51 -18.91 -40.31
CA GLU A 125 4.41 -17.65 -41.03
C GLU A 125 4.58 -17.86 -42.54
N ASN A 126 4.08 -16.92 -43.35
CA ASN A 126 4.28 -16.95 -44.81
C ASN A 126 5.66 -16.38 -45.22
N LEU A 127 6.72 -16.92 -44.62
CA LEU A 127 8.11 -16.52 -44.84
C LEU A 127 9.02 -17.75 -44.87
N ALA A 128 10.04 -17.70 -45.73
CA ALA A 128 11.15 -18.65 -45.80
C ALA A 128 11.87 -18.80 -44.46
N GLY A 129 12.67 -19.86 -44.32
CA GLY A 129 13.30 -20.16 -43.03
C GLY A 129 13.95 -21.52 -42.96
N THR A 130 14.40 -21.87 -41.76
CA THR A 130 15.02 -23.16 -41.43
C THR A 130 14.08 -23.94 -40.53
N LEU A 131 13.79 -25.19 -40.90
CA LEU A 131 13.08 -26.14 -40.05
C LEU A 131 14.10 -27.10 -39.43
N VAL A 132 14.10 -27.18 -38.11
CA VAL A 132 14.83 -28.18 -37.34
C VAL A 132 13.83 -29.21 -36.82
N VAL A 133 14.07 -30.48 -37.12
CA VAL A 133 13.25 -31.60 -36.66
C VAL A 133 14.04 -32.39 -35.63
N LEU A 134 13.47 -32.58 -34.44
CA LEU A 134 14.09 -33.27 -33.31
C LEU A 134 13.27 -34.50 -32.92
N LYS A 135 13.96 -35.60 -32.56
CA LYS A 135 13.32 -36.80 -32.00
C LYS A 135 13.16 -36.68 -30.49
N ASN A 136 11.97 -36.97 -29.98
CA ASN A 136 11.71 -37.26 -28.56
C ASN A 136 10.73 -38.45 -28.46
N ALA A 137 9.85 -38.54 -27.46
CA ALA A 137 8.80 -39.57 -27.45
C ALA A 137 7.90 -39.52 -28.70
N GLY A 138 7.76 -38.35 -29.32
CA GLY A 138 7.24 -38.16 -30.67
C GLY A 138 8.24 -37.36 -31.52
N ILE A 139 7.81 -36.21 -32.04
CA ILE A 139 8.63 -35.29 -32.86
C ILE A 139 8.41 -33.86 -32.40
N THR A 140 9.48 -33.06 -32.35
CA THR A 140 9.40 -31.60 -32.19
C THR A 140 9.95 -30.92 -33.42
N GLN A 141 9.26 -29.89 -33.87
CA GLN A 141 9.70 -29.02 -34.94
C GLN A 141 9.97 -27.63 -34.40
N ILE A 142 11.10 -27.05 -34.80
CA ILE A 142 11.45 -25.65 -34.54
C ILE A 142 11.66 -24.98 -35.88
N TYR A 143 10.93 -23.89 -36.13
CA TYR A 143 11.06 -23.11 -37.35
C TYR A 143 11.69 -21.76 -37.06
N TYR A 144 12.86 -21.50 -37.63
CA TYR A 144 13.53 -20.20 -37.59
C TYR A 144 13.17 -19.41 -38.85
N VAL A 145 12.51 -18.27 -38.66
CA VAL A 145 12.05 -17.44 -39.78
C VAL A 145 13.22 -16.64 -40.35
N TYR A 146 13.43 -16.73 -41.66
CA TYR A 146 14.54 -16.07 -42.36
C TYR A 146 14.57 -14.56 -42.10
N ASN A 147 15.78 -14.03 -41.90
CA ASN A 147 16.04 -12.60 -41.70
C ASN A 147 15.30 -11.99 -40.49
N THR A 148 14.98 -12.79 -39.48
CA THR A 148 14.38 -12.33 -38.21
C THR A 148 14.94 -13.15 -37.04
N SER A 149 14.76 -12.66 -35.81
CA SER A 149 15.10 -13.41 -34.59
C SER A 149 13.96 -14.30 -34.08
N ARG A 150 12.92 -14.50 -34.89
CA ARG A 150 11.71 -15.22 -34.49
C ARG A 150 11.88 -16.71 -34.73
N SER A 151 11.54 -17.50 -33.72
CA SER A 151 11.41 -18.94 -33.84
C SER A 151 10.07 -19.41 -33.30
N TYR A 152 9.57 -20.48 -33.89
CA TYR A 152 8.34 -21.13 -33.49
C TYR A 152 8.64 -22.58 -33.16
N THR A 153 7.97 -23.12 -32.15
CA THR A 153 8.08 -24.52 -31.78
C THR A 153 6.72 -25.18 -31.77
N ARG A 154 6.66 -26.44 -32.20
CA ARG A 154 5.49 -27.31 -32.04
C ARG A 154 5.93 -28.75 -31.86
N SER A 155 5.07 -29.58 -31.30
CA SER A 155 5.36 -30.99 -31.08
C SER A 155 4.19 -31.89 -31.48
N GLN A 156 4.49 -33.13 -31.79
CA GLN A 156 3.52 -34.20 -32.01
C GLN A 156 3.88 -35.35 -31.08
N TYR A 157 2.92 -35.86 -30.30
CA TYR A 157 3.10 -37.06 -29.50
C TYR A 157 2.81 -38.30 -30.36
N SER A 158 3.83 -39.14 -30.61
CA SER A 158 3.70 -40.34 -31.45
C SER A 158 3.00 -40.05 -32.80
N THR A 159 1.78 -40.56 -33.02
CA THR A 159 0.94 -40.33 -34.19
C THR A 159 -0.29 -39.46 -33.92
N GLY A 160 -0.37 -38.82 -32.75
CA GLY A 160 -1.47 -37.91 -32.39
C GLY A 160 -1.42 -36.57 -33.15
N ASP A 161 -2.24 -35.62 -32.77
CA ASP A 161 -2.29 -34.31 -33.44
C ASP A 161 -1.04 -33.46 -33.14
N TRP A 162 -0.69 -32.59 -34.07
CA TRP A 162 0.33 -31.56 -33.84
C TRP A 162 -0.21 -30.48 -32.90
N THR A 163 0.60 -30.06 -31.93
CA THR A 163 0.32 -28.82 -31.21
C THR A 163 0.36 -27.64 -32.17
N ALA A 164 -0.33 -26.56 -31.81
CA ALA A 164 -0.17 -25.28 -32.50
C ALA A 164 1.31 -24.83 -32.46
N TRP A 165 1.69 -24.04 -33.46
CA TRP A 165 2.96 -23.33 -33.44
C TRP A 165 2.93 -22.27 -32.34
N THR A 166 3.90 -22.34 -31.43
CA THR A 166 4.06 -21.37 -30.35
C THR A 166 5.36 -20.59 -30.57
N PRO A 167 5.32 -19.25 -30.61
CA PRO A 167 6.54 -18.44 -30.62
C PRO A 167 7.42 -18.81 -29.43
N GLN A 168 8.73 -18.95 -29.65
CA GLN A 168 9.69 -19.18 -28.57
C GLN A 168 10.10 -17.89 -27.85
N ASP A 169 9.43 -16.77 -28.16
CA ASP A 169 9.61 -15.50 -27.47
C ASP A 169 9.07 -15.59 -26.04
N SER A 170 9.97 -15.59 -25.06
CA SER A 170 9.59 -15.70 -23.64
C SER A 170 8.88 -14.43 -23.12
N PHE A 171 8.93 -13.32 -23.86
CA PHE A 171 8.19 -12.09 -23.56
C PHE A 171 7.70 -11.41 -24.86
N PRO A 172 6.38 -11.30 -25.10
CA PRO A 172 5.86 -10.82 -26.38
C PRO A 172 6.17 -9.34 -26.63
N VAL A 173 6.37 -8.97 -27.90
CA VAL A 173 6.47 -7.57 -28.34
C VAL A 173 5.21 -6.81 -27.90
N GLY A 174 5.39 -5.59 -27.40
CA GLY A 174 4.31 -4.76 -26.90
C GLY A 174 3.97 -4.93 -25.42
N ALA A 175 4.51 -5.93 -24.72
CA ALA A 175 4.33 -6.01 -23.28
C ALA A 175 5.20 -4.96 -22.56
N ALA A 176 4.63 -4.28 -21.56
CA ALA A 176 5.32 -3.31 -20.73
C ALA A 176 6.28 -4.02 -19.76
N ILE A 177 7.54 -3.59 -19.74
CA ILE A 177 8.62 -4.18 -18.95
C ILE A 177 9.10 -3.14 -17.92
N PRO A 178 9.09 -3.45 -16.61
CA PRO A 178 9.70 -2.58 -15.61
C PRO A 178 11.23 -2.65 -15.70
N TRP A 179 11.87 -1.53 -16.02
CA TRP A 179 13.31 -1.41 -16.23
C TRP A 179 13.97 -0.55 -15.13
N PRO A 180 15.01 -1.05 -14.43
CA PRO A 180 15.57 -0.41 -13.24
C PRO A 180 16.59 0.72 -13.53
N SER A 181 16.80 1.11 -14.79
CA SER A 181 17.81 2.10 -15.18
C SER A 181 17.21 3.15 -16.12
N ASP A 182 17.80 4.35 -16.16
CA ASP A 182 17.47 5.38 -17.15
C ASP A 182 18.10 5.12 -18.53
N SER A 183 19.07 4.20 -18.61
CA SER A 183 19.68 3.78 -19.88
C SER A 183 18.85 2.67 -20.51
N VAL A 184 18.10 3.00 -21.56
CA VAL A 184 17.23 2.03 -22.28
C VAL A 184 18.08 1.12 -23.17
N PRO A 185 17.92 -0.22 -23.11
CA PRO A 185 18.63 -1.14 -23.99
C PRO A 185 18.27 -0.95 -25.47
N THR A 186 19.21 -1.29 -26.37
CA THR A 186 18.95 -1.28 -27.82
C THR A 186 17.79 -2.22 -28.17
N GLY A 187 16.89 -1.79 -29.05
CA GLY A 187 15.70 -2.55 -29.44
C GLY A 187 14.47 -2.33 -28.55
N TYR A 188 14.60 -1.46 -27.53
CA TYR A 188 13.51 -1.06 -26.65
C TYR A 188 13.26 0.44 -26.74
N ALA A 189 12.04 0.84 -26.40
CA ALA A 189 11.66 2.24 -26.22
C ALA A 189 10.99 2.44 -24.86
N VAL A 190 11.20 3.58 -24.24
CA VAL A 190 10.46 4.01 -23.05
C VAL A 190 9.01 4.34 -23.42
N MET A 191 8.04 4.02 -22.56
CA MET A 191 6.61 4.21 -22.85
C MET A 191 6.10 5.57 -22.35
N GLN A 192 6.06 6.58 -23.24
CA GLN A 192 5.79 7.99 -22.90
C GLN A 192 4.69 8.64 -23.76
N GLY A 193 3.79 7.86 -24.37
CA GLY A 193 2.72 8.43 -25.20
C GLY A 193 3.10 8.67 -26.66
N GLN A 194 4.30 8.27 -27.10
CA GLN A 194 4.79 8.58 -28.44
C GLN A 194 4.19 7.68 -29.53
N THR A 195 4.13 8.20 -30.75
CA THR A 195 3.72 7.46 -31.95
C THR A 195 4.87 6.58 -32.47
N PHE A 196 4.55 5.49 -33.17
CA PHE A 196 5.51 4.66 -33.89
C PHE A 196 5.02 4.29 -35.29
N ASP A 197 5.96 3.93 -36.17
CA ASP A 197 5.63 3.46 -37.52
C ASP A 197 5.20 1.98 -37.49
N LYS A 198 3.93 1.75 -37.84
CA LYS A 198 3.31 0.43 -37.87
C LYS A 198 3.87 -0.49 -38.95
N THR A 199 4.41 0.08 -40.03
CA THR A 199 5.01 -0.71 -41.12
C THR A 199 6.38 -1.23 -40.71
N THR A 200 7.15 -0.41 -40.00
CA THR A 200 8.45 -0.78 -39.45
C THR A 200 8.31 -1.75 -38.27
N TYR A 201 7.28 -1.59 -37.42
CA TYR A 201 7.06 -2.41 -36.23
C TYR A 201 5.70 -3.15 -36.24
N PRO A 202 5.54 -4.19 -37.08
CA PRO A 202 4.26 -4.87 -37.28
C PRO A 202 3.78 -5.63 -36.04
N LEU A 203 4.70 -6.22 -35.25
CA LEU A 203 4.35 -6.90 -34.01
C LEU A 203 3.91 -5.92 -32.92
N LEU A 204 4.56 -4.75 -32.84
CA LEU A 204 4.13 -3.69 -31.94
C LEU A 204 2.79 -3.10 -32.37
N ALA A 205 2.55 -2.99 -33.68
CA ALA A 205 1.26 -2.56 -34.23
C ALA A 205 0.13 -3.55 -33.93
N ALA A 206 0.43 -4.85 -33.84
CA ALA A 206 -0.54 -5.85 -33.39
C ALA A 206 -0.92 -5.65 -31.92
N ALA A 207 0.03 -5.27 -31.05
CA ALA A 207 -0.24 -4.96 -29.64
C ALA A 207 -0.92 -3.60 -29.43
N TYR A 208 -0.52 -2.58 -30.22
CA TYR A 208 -1.04 -1.22 -30.16
C TYR A 208 -1.53 -0.76 -31.55
N PRO A 209 -2.76 -1.15 -31.96
CA PRO A 209 -3.28 -0.84 -33.29
C PRO A 209 -3.40 0.66 -33.62
N SER A 210 -3.47 1.50 -32.58
CA SER A 210 -3.44 2.96 -32.71
C SER A 210 -2.14 3.49 -33.32
N GLY A 211 -1.04 2.74 -33.23
CA GLY A 211 0.30 3.25 -33.56
C GLY A 211 0.85 4.19 -32.49
N VAL A 212 0.30 4.17 -31.27
CA VAL A 212 0.70 5.04 -30.16
C VAL A 212 0.96 4.19 -28.93
N LEU A 213 2.12 4.38 -28.31
CA LEU A 213 2.44 3.76 -27.03
C LEU A 213 1.71 4.47 -25.90
N PRO A 214 1.21 3.75 -24.88
CA PRO A 214 0.72 4.39 -23.66
C PRO A 214 1.81 5.23 -22.98
N ASP A 215 1.43 6.34 -22.35
CA ASP A 215 2.30 7.01 -21.39
C ASP A 215 2.16 6.30 -20.05
N MET A 216 3.24 5.67 -19.59
CA MET A 216 3.26 4.85 -18.38
C MET A 216 3.91 5.57 -17.19
N ARG A 217 4.36 6.83 -17.36
CA ARG A 217 4.96 7.60 -16.27
C ARG A 217 3.92 7.92 -15.20
N GLY A 218 4.23 7.60 -13.95
CA GLY A 218 3.29 7.75 -12.81
C GLY A 218 2.16 6.72 -12.76
N TRP A 219 2.05 5.82 -13.74
CA TRP A 219 0.97 4.83 -13.80
C TRP A 219 1.38 3.49 -13.18
N THR A 220 0.43 2.85 -12.48
CA THR A 220 0.56 1.47 -12.00
C THR A 220 -0.29 0.54 -12.85
N ILE A 221 0.27 -0.59 -13.27
CA ILE A 221 -0.47 -1.61 -14.04
C ILE A 221 -1.48 -2.31 -13.11
N LYS A 222 -2.75 -2.28 -13.51
CA LYS A 222 -3.85 -3.02 -12.88
C LYS A 222 -4.45 -3.99 -13.89
N GLY A 223 -4.67 -5.24 -13.47
CA GLY A 223 -5.34 -6.23 -14.30
C GLY A 223 -6.72 -5.72 -14.73
N LYS A 224 -7.06 -5.89 -16.02
CA LYS A 224 -8.38 -5.53 -16.53
C LYS A 224 -9.44 -6.34 -15.76
N PRO A 225 -10.43 -5.70 -15.10
CA PRO A 225 -11.51 -6.42 -14.45
C PRO A 225 -12.36 -7.18 -15.48
N ALA A 226 -13.11 -8.17 -15.00
CA ALA A 226 -14.00 -8.97 -15.86
C ALA A 226 -15.00 -8.11 -16.65
N SER A 227 -15.43 -6.98 -16.10
CA SER A 227 -16.34 -6.03 -16.72
C SER A 227 -16.08 -4.59 -16.24
N GLY A 228 -16.71 -3.60 -16.89
CA GLY A 228 -16.69 -2.20 -16.47
C GLY A 228 -15.50 -1.37 -16.94
N ARG A 229 -14.48 -1.96 -17.59
CA ARG A 229 -13.33 -1.24 -18.14
C ARG A 229 -12.82 -1.83 -19.46
N ALA A 230 -12.33 -0.97 -20.34
CA ALA A 230 -11.60 -1.35 -21.55
C ALA A 230 -10.10 -1.57 -21.26
N VAL A 231 -9.42 -2.34 -22.12
CA VAL A 231 -7.96 -2.47 -22.11
C VAL A 231 -7.34 -1.09 -22.39
N LEU A 232 -6.27 -0.73 -21.68
CA LEU A 232 -5.60 0.58 -21.71
C LEU A 232 -6.45 1.78 -21.21
N SER A 233 -7.63 1.56 -20.63
CA SER A 233 -8.36 2.64 -19.95
C SER A 233 -7.60 3.13 -18.71
N GLN A 234 -7.59 4.44 -18.47
CA GLN A 234 -7.00 5.06 -17.28
C GLN A 234 -8.01 5.10 -16.12
N GLU A 235 -7.52 5.01 -14.89
CA GLU A 235 -8.31 5.15 -13.66
C GLU A 235 -7.50 6.00 -12.69
N GLN A 236 -8.04 7.16 -12.30
CA GLN A 236 -7.39 8.06 -11.35
C GLN A 236 -7.36 7.43 -9.95
N ASP A 237 -6.43 7.89 -9.12
CA ASP A 237 -6.36 7.50 -7.73
C ASP A 237 -7.59 8.00 -6.94
N GLY A 238 -7.90 7.32 -5.84
CA GLY A 238 -9.10 7.65 -5.06
C GLY A 238 -9.12 6.97 -3.70
N ILE A 239 -9.59 7.72 -2.70
CA ILE A 239 -9.77 7.22 -1.34
C ILE A 239 -11.11 6.50 -1.25
N LYS A 240 -11.12 5.34 -0.58
CA LYS A 240 -12.37 4.60 -0.32
C LYS A 240 -13.28 5.41 0.60
N SER A 241 -14.58 5.41 0.30
CA SER A 241 -15.60 6.04 1.16
C SER A 241 -15.49 5.54 2.61
N HIS A 242 -15.42 6.47 3.56
CA HIS A 242 -15.32 6.20 4.99
C HIS A 242 -15.78 7.41 5.82
N THR A 243 -16.01 7.19 7.11
CA THR A 243 -16.37 8.23 8.10
C THR A 243 -15.51 8.09 9.36
N HIS A 244 -15.55 9.10 10.22
CA HIS A 244 -14.85 9.12 11.51
C HIS A 244 -15.85 9.43 12.64
N SER A 245 -15.61 8.90 13.83
CA SER A 245 -16.28 9.39 15.03
C SER A 245 -15.68 10.74 15.44
N ALA A 246 -16.51 11.64 15.97
CA ALA A 246 -16.10 12.96 16.44
C ALA A 246 -16.77 13.25 17.79
N SER A 247 -16.11 14.07 18.61
CA SER A 247 -16.62 14.53 19.90
C SER A 247 -16.37 16.03 20.06
N ALA A 248 -17.20 16.67 20.90
CA ALA A 248 -17.02 18.07 21.32
C ALA A 248 -16.70 18.10 22.82
N SER A 249 -15.80 18.99 23.23
CA SER A 249 -15.47 19.17 24.64
C SER A 249 -16.60 19.88 25.39
N SER A 250 -16.82 19.47 26.64
CA SER A 250 -17.68 20.24 27.55
C SER A 250 -17.12 21.64 27.76
N THR A 251 -17.98 22.66 27.78
CA THR A 251 -17.60 24.06 27.97
C THR A 251 -18.40 24.66 29.11
N ASP A 252 -17.70 25.13 30.15
CA ASP A 252 -18.31 25.89 31.24
C ASP A 252 -18.43 27.37 30.83
N LEU A 253 -19.66 27.91 30.84
CA LEU A 253 -19.93 29.30 30.51
C LEU A 253 -19.61 30.26 31.67
N GLY A 254 -19.37 29.74 32.88
CA GLY A 254 -19.07 30.50 34.08
C GLY A 254 -20.25 31.33 34.62
N THR A 255 -20.08 31.93 35.80
CA THR A 255 -21.11 32.74 36.46
C THR A 255 -21.35 34.08 35.74
N LYS A 256 -22.60 34.57 35.75
CA LYS A 256 -22.99 35.90 35.25
C LYS A 256 -23.77 36.63 36.33
N THR A 257 -23.51 37.92 36.48
CA THR A 257 -24.22 38.79 37.41
C THR A 257 -25.40 39.44 36.70
N THR A 258 -26.58 39.41 37.33
CA THR A 258 -27.78 40.08 36.80
C THR A 258 -27.62 41.59 36.86
N SER A 259 -28.49 42.32 36.15
CA SER A 259 -28.61 43.77 36.37
C SER A 259 -29.03 44.09 37.82
N SER A 260 -28.70 45.29 38.28
CA SER A 260 -29.16 45.79 39.58
C SER A 260 -30.63 46.18 39.53
N PHE A 261 -31.37 45.90 40.60
CA PHE A 261 -32.75 46.35 40.80
C PHE A 261 -32.88 46.92 42.21
N ASP A 262 -33.42 48.14 42.33
CA ASP A 262 -33.63 48.83 43.60
C ASP A 262 -35.14 48.95 43.89
N TYR A 263 -35.56 48.44 45.05
CA TYR A 263 -36.94 48.57 45.51
C TYR A 263 -37.28 50.00 45.96
N GLY A 264 -36.27 50.84 46.22
CA GLY A 264 -36.41 52.19 46.75
C GLY A 264 -37.00 52.18 48.17
N THR A 265 -37.58 53.31 48.57
CA THR A 265 -38.24 53.46 49.89
C THR A 265 -39.70 53.01 49.83
N LYS A 266 -40.13 52.22 50.82
CA LYS A 266 -41.53 51.81 51.00
C LYS A 266 -42.11 52.42 52.28
N SER A 267 -43.33 52.93 52.22
CA SER A 267 -44.04 53.49 53.36
C SER A 267 -44.87 52.42 54.08
N THR A 268 -44.96 52.52 55.40
CA THR A 268 -45.89 51.71 56.21
C THR A 268 -47.29 52.34 56.18
N ASN A 269 -48.30 51.60 56.64
CA ASN A 269 -49.61 52.18 56.93
C ASN A 269 -49.57 53.07 58.19
N ASN A 270 -50.52 54.00 58.33
CA ASN A 270 -50.65 54.87 59.50
C ASN A 270 -51.46 54.17 60.60
N THR A 271 -50.85 53.95 61.77
CA THR A 271 -51.49 53.31 62.94
C THR A 271 -50.82 53.78 64.24
N GLY A 272 -51.35 53.39 65.41
CA GLY A 272 -50.75 53.65 66.73
C GLY A 272 -51.32 54.85 67.50
N ALA A 273 -52.34 55.52 66.97
CA ALA A 273 -53.03 56.59 67.70
C ALA A 273 -53.77 56.02 68.92
N HIS A 274 -53.52 56.60 70.10
CA HIS A 274 -54.16 56.22 71.36
C HIS A 274 -54.24 57.42 72.30
N THR A 275 -55.15 57.37 73.28
CA THR A 275 -55.37 58.44 74.27
C THR A 275 -54.86 58.04 75.66
N HIS A 276 -54.50 59.03 76.47
CA HIS A 276 -54.10 58.87 77.87
C HIS A 276 -55.05 59.67 78.77
N ASN A 277 -55.25 59.23 80.02
CA ASN A 277 -55.99 59.98 81.04
C ASN A 277 -55.01 60.74 81.94
N VAL A 278 -55.29 62.03 82.20
CA VAL A 278 -54.48 62.88 83.09
C VAL A 278 -55.38 63.46 84.18
N SER A 279 -55.01 63.25 85.45
CA SER A 279 -55.68 63.82 86.62
C SER A 279 -54.64 64.23 87.66
N GLY A 280 -54.84 65.37 88.32
CA GLY A 280 -53.98 65.83 89.41
C GLY A 280 -54.68 66.86 90.30
N THR A 281 -54.16 67.05 91.51
CA THR A 281 -54.66 68.03 92.49
C THR A 281 -53.70 69.22 92.57
N ALA A 282 -54.25 70.44 92.60
CA ALA A 282 -53.46 71.66 92.78
C ALA A 282 -53.00 71.83 94.23
N ASN A 283 -51.90 72.56 94.44
CA ASN A 283 -51.44 72.94 95.77
C ASN A 283 -52.44 73.90 96.44
N SER A 284 -52.63 73.79 97.77
CA SER A 284 -53.55 74.65 98.53
C SER A 284 -53.02 76.08 98.68
N ALA A 285 -53.80 77.09 98.27
CA ALA A 285 -53.49 78.53 98.36
C ALA A 285 -54.77 79.39 98.43
N GLY A 286 -54.66 80.69 98.76
CA GLY A 286 -55.76 81.66 98.65
C GLY A 286 -56.46 82.11 99.95
N ALA A 287 -55.94 81.76 101.13
CA ALA A 287 -56.52 82.18 102.41
C ALA A 287 -56.37 83.72 102.65
N HIS A 288 -57.49 84.41 102.91
CA HIS A 288 -57.53 85.85 103.24
C HIS A 288 -58.76 86.21 104.12
N THR A 289 -58.80 87.40 104.76
CA THR A 289 -59.87 87.85 105.68
C THR A 289 -60.37 89.30 105.42
N HIS A 290 -61.63 89.60 105.74
CA HIS A 290 -62.25 90.94 105.71
C HIS A 290 -63.02 91.24 107.02
N THR A 291 -63.02 92.49 107.51
CA THR A 291 -63.66 92.89 108.79
C THR A 291 -64.51 94.16 108.70
N VAL A 292 -65.66 94.21 109.39
CA VAL A 292 -66.59 95.37 109.40
C VAL A 292 -66.86 95.88 110.83
N PRO A 293 -66.78 97.19 111.16
CA PRO A 293 -66.96 97.69 112.55
C PRO A 293 -68.42 97.71 113.07
N LEU A 294 -68.62 97.60 114.40
CA LEU A 294 -69.91 97.58 115.14
C LEU A 294 -69.99 98.70 116.22
N ARG A 295 -71.15 99.38 116.38
CA ARG A 295 -71.35 100.51 117.32
C ARG A 295 -72.55 100.33 118.28
N ARG A 296 -72.48 100.91 119.50
CA ARG A 296 -73.53 100.84 120.54
C ARG A 296 -74.07 102.23 120.92
N GLN A 297 -75.40 102.39 121.01
CA GLN A 297 -76.06 103.63 121.45
C GLN A 297 -76.40 103.62 122.96
N ASN A 298 -76.42 104.81 123.60
CA ASN A 298 -76.42 105.01 125.07
C ASN A 298 -77.73 104.72 125.83
N SER A 299 -78.71 104.04 125.23
CA SER A 299 -79.83 103.43 125.96
C SER A 299 -80.34 102.20 125.19
N GLY A 300 -79.65 101.07 125.37
CA GLY A 300 -80.19 99.72 125.18
C GLY A 300 -80.42 99.21 123.74
N GLY A 301 -79.37 99.14 122.91
CA GLY A 301 -79.36 98.33 121.67
C GLY A 301 -78.07 98.48 120.85
N MET A 302 -77.51 97.38 120.34
CA MET A 302 -76.39 97.40 119.38
C MET A 302 -76.95 97.32 117.96
N ASN A 303 -76.54 98.22 117.06
CA ASN A 303 -76.92 98.16 115.64
C ASN A 303 -75.66 98.20 114.75
N PHE A 304 -75.69 97.50 113.62
CA PHE A 304 -74.66 97.63 112.59
C PHE A 304 -74.77 99.04 111.99
N ASP A 305 -73.63 99.75 111.90
CA ASP A 305 -73.46 101.18 111.54
C ASP A 305 -73.99 101.55 110.13
N TRP A 306 -74.65 100.63 109.43
CA TRP A 306 -74.97 100.70 108.02
C TRP A 306 -76.46 100.87 107.71
N LEU A 307 -77.29 101.32 108.65
CA LEU A 307 -78.72 101.53 108.39
C LEU A 307 -79.36 102.87 108.78
N ASP A 308 -78.71 103.83 109.46
CA ASP A 308 -79.35 105.16 109.63
C ASP A 308 -78.47 106.41 109.70
N GLY A 309 -77.13 106.31 109.68
CA GLY A 309 -76.24 107.49 109.60
C GLY A 309 -76.39 108.55 110.70
N SER A 310 -77.22 108.32 111.74
CA SER A 310 -77.53 109.29 112.81
C SER A 310 -77.02 108.81 114.18
N SER A 311 -76.31 107.69 114.23
CA SER A 311 -75.86 107.03 115.46
C SER A 311 -74.52 107.57 115.98
N ARG A 312 -74.51 108.61 116.82
CA ARG A 312 -73.31 109.11 117.52
C ARG A 312 -72.99 108.23 118.74
N GLY A 313 -72.24 107.15 118.55
CA GLY A 313 -71.81 106.22 119.61
C GLY A 313 -70.44 105.55 119.37
N THR A 314 -69.81 105.05 120.44
CA THR A 314 -68.47 104.45 120.42
C THR A 314 -68.47 103.07 119.72
N ILE A 315 -67.46 102.79 118.89
CA ILE A 315 -67.24 101.48 118.24
C ILE A 315 -66.82 100.47 119.30
N VAL A 316 -67.44 99.29 119.29
CA VAL A 316 -67.30 98.27 120.36
C VAL A 316 -66.95 96.88 119.84
N GLY A 317 -66.60 96.74 118.56
CA GLY A 317 -66.05 95.50 117.98
C GLY A 317 -66.02 95.52 116.45
N ASN A 318 -65.46 94.45 115.86
CA ASN A 318 -65.54 94.17 114.42
C ASN A 318 -66.30 92.86 114.21
N GLY A 319 -67.31 92.87 113.34
CA GLY A 319 -67.99 91.68 112.87
C GLY A 319 -67.24 91.03 111.71
N THR A 320 -67.29 89.69 111.68
CA THR A 320 -66.82 88.88 110.56
C THR A 320 -67.94 88.70 109.55
N VAL A 321 -67.64 88.83 108.26
CA VAL A 321 -68.62 88.55 107.20
C VAL A 321 -68.79 87.04 106.98
N PRO A 322 -70.00 86.56 106.63
CA PRO A 322 -70.24 85.13 106.36
C PRO A 322 -69.35 84.58 105.23
N SER A 323 -69.03 83.29 105.27
CA SER A 323 -68.17 82.65 104.26
C SER A 323 -68.81 82.66 102.87
N SER A 324 -68.12 83.28 101.92
CA SER A 324 -68.41 83.27 100.49
C SER A 324 -67.08 83.22 99.73
N GLY A 325 -67.04 82.63 98.54
CA GLY A 325 -65.80 82.51 97.75
C GLY A 325 -65.43 81.10 97.28
N ALA A 326 -66.37 80.14 97.27
CA ALA A 326 -66.17 78.88 96.56
C ALA A 326 -65.99 79.19 95.07
N HIS A 327 -64.82 78.86 94.54
CA HIS A 327 -64.49 79.00 93.14
C HIS A 327 -63.71 77.78 92.69
N THR A 328 -63.75 77.50 91.40
CA THR A 328 -62.96 76.43 90.79
C THR A 328 -61.83 77.03 89.96
N HIS A 329 -60.72 76.31 89.89
CA HIS A 329 -59.65 76.60 88.94
C HIS A 329 -59.67 75.54 87.85
N SER A 330 -59.48 75.97 86.61
CA SER A 330 -59.22 75.05 85.51
C SER A 330 -57.76 74.59 85.60
N VAL A 331 -57.55 73.29 85.72
CA VAL A 331 -56.23 72.67 85.58
C VAL A 331 -56.10 72.23 84.13
N SER A 332 -55.15 72.81 83.41
CA SER A 332 -54.83 72.42 82.03
C SER A 332 -53.33 72.16 81.92
N GLY A 333 -52.96 71.15 81.15
CA GLY A 333 -51.56 70.79 80.91
C GLY A 333 -51.47 69.92 79.68
N THR A 334 -50.41 70.11 78.90
CA THR A 334 -50.08 69.24 77.77
C THR A 334 -49.03 68.26 78.24
N ALA A 335 -49.26 66.96 78.01
CA ALA A 335 -48.22 65.96 78.28
C ALA A 335 -46.97 66.29 77.46
N ALA A 336 -45.79 66.04 78.01
CA ALA A 336 -44.54 66.21 77.27
C ALA A 336 -44.52 65.29 76.03
N SER A 337 -43.92 65.75 74.93
CA SER A 337 -43.83 64.98 73.68
C SER A 337 -43.05 63.68 73.91
N ALA A 338 -43.73 62.54 73.75
CA ALA A 338 -43.19 61.20 73.86
C ALA A 338 -43.81 60.28 72.79
N GLY A 339 -43.25 59.09 72.56
CA GLY A 339 -43.78 58.12 71.60
C GLY A 339 -43.05 58.05 70.25
N ALA A 340 -41.95 58.78 70.07
CA ALA A 340 -41.02 58.55 68.96
C ALA A 340 -40.41 57.14 69.12
N HIS A 341 -40.74 56.25 68.18
CA HIS A 341 -40.22 54.89 68.15
C HIS A 341 -40.03 54.45 66.69
N ALA A 342 -39.19 53.44 66.49
CA ALA A 342 -38.93 52.84 65.19
C ALA A 342 -39.21 51.34 65.24
N HIS A 343 -39.65 50.78 64.11
CA HIS A 343 -39.83 49.35 63.92
C HIS A 343 -38.79 48.83 62.94
N THR A 344 -38.36 47.58 63.11
CA THR A 344 -37.51 46.87 62.14
C THR A 344 -38.35 45.81 61.45
N VAL A 345 -38.31 45.75 60.12
CA VAL A 345 -39.05 44.77 59.31
C VAL A 345 -38.06 43.90 58.53
N GLY A 346 -38.06 42.61 58.78
CA GLY A 346 -37.28 41.64 58.00
C GLY A 346 -37.97 41.32 56.67
N ILE A 347 -37.33 41.64 55.54
CA ILE A 347 -37.87 41.35 54.19
C ILE A 347 -37.53 39.91 53.77
N GLY A 348 -36.30 39.45 54.05
CA GLY A 348 -35.82 38.12 53.69
C GLY A 348 -35.09 38.05 52.34
N ALA A 349 -34.54 36.87 52.04
CA ALA A 349 -33.84 36.59 50.79
C ALA A 349 -34.79 36.00 49.74
N HIS A 350 -34.49 36.21 48.46
CA HIS A 350 -35.19 35.56 47.36
C HIS A 350 -34.23 35.21 46.23
N THR A 351 -34.64 34.29 45.36
CA THR A 351 -33.89 33.90 44.15
C THR A 351 -34.84 33.83 42.96
N HIS A 352 -34.29 33.93 41.75
CA HIS A 352 -35.04 33.80 40.49
C HIS A 352 -34.47 32.65 39.67
N SER A 353 -35.30 32.03 38.82
CA SER A 353 -34.85 31.11 37.78
C SER A 353 -34.84 31.81 36.41
N VAL A 354 -33.86 31.48 35.57
CA VAL A 354 -33.75 32.04 34.21
C VAL A 354 -33.58 30.89 33.22
N ALA A 355 -34.48 30.79 32.24
CA ALA A 355 -34.38 29.80 31.17
C ALA A 355 -33.39 30.27 30.08
N ILE A 356 -32.38 29.45 29.76
CA ILE A 356 -31.34 29.79 28.77
C ILE A 356 -31.70 29.34 27.35
N GLY A 357 -32.38 28.19 27.20
CA GLY A 357 -32.78 27.63 25.90
C GLY A 357 -31.72 26.76 25.23
N SER A 358 -32.03 26.28 24.01
CA SER A 358 -31.13 25.45 23.18
C SER A 358 -30.35 26.30 22.17
N HIS A 359 -29.12 25.91 21.86
CA HIS A 359 -28.32 26.49 20.79
C HIS A 359 -27.46 25.42 20.11
N GLY A 360 -26.79 25.76 19.01
CA GLY A 360 -25.93 24.83 18.26
C GLY A 360 -24.70 25.51 17.66
N HIS A 361 -23.85 24.72 17.00
CA HIS A 361 -22.61 25.19 16.38
C HIS A 361 -22.48 24.67 14.95
N THR A 362 -21.82 25.46 14.11
CA THR A 362 -21.34 25.01 12.80
C THR A 362 -20.00 24.30 12.98
N ILE A 363 -19.87 23.10 12.41
CA ILE A 363 -18.63 22.30 12.45
C ILE A 363 -18.03 22.25 11.04
N THR A 364 -16.71 22.44 10.95
CA THR A 364 -15.94 22.31 9.70
C THR A 364 -14.83 21.30 9.92
N VAL A 365 -14.76 20.30 9.04
CA VAL A 365 -13.67 19.32 9.00
C VAL A 365 -12.75 19.71 7.84
N ASN A 366 -11.51 20.08 8.16
CA ASN A 366 -10.53 20.48 7.16
C ASN A 366 -10.05 19.27 6.34
N ALA A 367 -9.64 19.50 5.10
CA ALA A 367 -9.05 18.47 4.26
C ALA A 367 -7.74 17.94 4.87
N ALA A 368 -7.52 16.63 4.75
CA ALA A 368 -6.30 15.96 5.20
C ALA A 368 -5.87 14.91 4.16
N GLY A 369 -4.59 14.91 3.79
CA GLY A 369 -4.03 13.98 2.80
C GLY A 369 -2.92 14.61 1.96
N ASN A 370 -2.35 13.82 1.06
CA ASN A 370 -1.39 14.26 0.06
C ASN A 370 -2.10 14.57 -1.27
N ALA A 371 -1.35 15.06 -2.26
CA ALA A 371 -1.87 15.31 -3.60
C ALA A 371 -2.33 14.04 -4.33
N GLU A 372 -1.71 12.88 -4.04
CA GLU A 372 -2.05 11.58 -4.62
C GLU A 372 -2.27 10.54 -3.51
N ASN A 373 -3.17 9.61 -3.76
CA ASN A 373 -3.42 8.44 -2.94
C ASN A 373 -2.49 7.29 -3.35
N THR A 374 -1.39 7.12 -2.61
CA THR A 374 -0.32 6.16 -2.95
C THR A 374 -0.32 4.93 -2.05
N VAL A 375 0.10 3.80 -2.61
CA VAL A 375 0.63 2.65 -1.84
C VAL A 375 2.15 2.68 -1.87
N LYS A 376 2.82 1.93 -0.97
CA LYS A 376 4.28 1.75 -1.08
C LYS A 376 4.65 1.24 -2.47
N ASN A 377 5.52 1.96 -3.16
CA ASN A 377 5.93 1.66 -4.53
C ASN A 377 7.43 1.95 -4.72
N ILE A 378 8.00 1.43 -5.80
CA ILE A 378 9.37 1.69 -6.25
C ILE A 378 9.29 2.11 -7.71
N ALA A 379 10.00 3.19 -8.07
CA ALA A 379 10.01 3.70 -9.43
C ALA A 379 10.87 2.83 -10.35
N PHE A 380 10.29 2.43 -11.48
CA PHE A 380 10.95 1.77 -12.62
C PHE A 380 10.53 2.49 -13.89
N ASN A 381 11.41 2.50 -14.90
CA ASN A 381 11.06 2.98 -16.22
C ASN A 381 10.29 1.89 -16.97
N TYR A 382 9.07 2.16 -17.41
CA TYR A 382 8.37 1.22 -18.29
C TYR A 382 8.94 1.33 -19.70
N ILE A 383 9.50 0.22 -20.19
CA ILE A 383 9.99 0.08 -21.56
C ILE A 383 9.20 -1.00 -22.32
N VAL A 384 9.27 -0.98 -23.64
CA VAL A 384 8.63 -1.94 -24.53
C VAL A 384 9.59 -2.38 -25.62
N ARG A 385 9.59 -3.67 -25.95
CA ARG A 385 10.35 -4.21 -27.10
C ARG A 385 9.71 -3.74 -28.40
N LEU A 386 10.51 -3.30 -29.37
CA LEU A 386 10.01 -2.73 -30.63
C LEU A 386 9.69 -3.76 -31.72
N ALA A 387 10.48 -4.85 -31.82
CA ALA A 387 10.39 -5.84 -32.91
C ALA A 387 10.65 -7.27 -32.42
#